data_AF-A0A0W0RDH0-F1
#
_entry.id   AF-A0A0W0RDH0-F1
#
_cell.length_a   1.000
_cell.length_b   1.000
_cell.length_c   1.000
_cell.angle_alpha   90.00
_cell.angle_beta   90.00
_cell.angle_gamma   90.00
#
_symmetry.space_group_name_H-M   'P 1'
#
loop_
_entity.id
_entity.type
_entity.pdbx_description
1 polymer ?
#
loop_
_entity_poly.entity_id
_entity_poly.type
_entity_poly.pdbx_seq_one_letter_code
_entity_poly.pdbx_strand_id
1 'polypeptide(L)'
;CKKMIPQFLNMLDDLKSSPFKALAALGKTFGQWKEEIVRMWRFRKSNGITEGFHRKMKLIQRRAYGFRNFENYRTRVRVLCC
;
A
#
# COMPACT_ATOMS: atom_id res chain seq x y z
N CYS A 1 10.04 17.66 7.98
CA CYS A 1 8.88 16.85 8.44
C CYS A 1 7.99 17.58 9.45
N LYS A 2 8.50 18.11 10.58
CA LYS A 2 7.65 18.72 11.63
C LYS A 2 6.71 19.84 11.15
N LYS A 3 7.15 20.68 10.20
CA LYS A 3 6.34 21.77 9.62
C LYS A 3 5.05 21.30 8.93
N MET A 4 5.02 20.06 8.41
CA MET A 4 3.87 19.51 7.67
C MET A 4 2.86 18.80 8.58
N ILE A 5 3.20 18.55 9.85
CA ILE A 5 2.34 17.80 10.78
C ILE A 5 1.00 18.51 11.02
N PRO A 6 0.95 19.84 11.28
CA PRO A 6 -0.32 20.52 11.50
C PRO A 6 -1.23 20.44 10.29
N GLN A 7 -0.68 20.62 9.08
CA GLN A 7 -1.43 20.51 7.84
C GLN A 7 -2.01 19.10 7.65
N PHE A 8 -1.21 18.06 7.91
CA PHE A 8 -1.66 16.68 7.82
C PHE A 8 -2.80 16.36 8.80
N LEU A 9 -2.72 16.85 10.04
CA LEU A 9 -3.78 16.65 11.03
C LEU A 9 -5.07 17.35 10.63
N ASN A 10 -5.00 18.59 10.14
CA ASN A 10 -6.18 19.30 9.63
C ASN A 10 -6.84 18.53 8.49
N MET A 11 -6.05 18.07 7.51
CA MET A 11 -6.57 17.27 6.39
C MET A 11 -7.21 15.95 6.84
N LEU A 12 -6.73 15.34 7.93
CA LEU A 12 -7.36 14.13 8.49
C LEU A 12 -8.72 14.43 9.10
N ASP A 13 -8.87 15.57 9.77
CA ASP A 13 -10.13 15.95 10.38
C ASP A 13 -11.15 16.42 9.32
N ASP A 14 -10.69 17.08 8.26
CA ASP A 14 -11.51 17.35 7.06
C ASP A 14 -12.01 16.05 6.41
N LEU A 15 -11.14 15.04 6.27
CA LEU A 15 -11.54 13.74 5.73
C LEU A 15 -12.58 13.05 6.60
N LYS A 16 -12.42 13.06 7.92
CA LYS A 16 -13.37 12.42 8.85
C LYS A 16 -14.73 13.13 8.88
N SER A 17 -14.75 14.44 8.71
CA SER A 17 -15.97 15.27 8.71
C SER A 17 -16.66 15.32 7.35
N SER A 18 -16.04 14.77 6.31
CA SER A 18 -16.61 14.72 4.96
C SER A 18 -18.00 14.07 4.93
N PRO A 19 -18.97 14.65 4.19
CA PRO A 19 -20.29 14.06 4.01
C PRO A 19 -20.25 12.75 3.22
N PHE A 20 -19.18 12.52 2.44
CA PHE A 20 -18.96 11.28 1.72
C PHE A 20 -18.44 10.19 2.66
N LYS A 21 -19.26 9.15 2.85
CA LYS A 21 -18.92 7.98 3.69
C LYS A 21 -17.55 7.36 3.36
N ALA A 22 -17.21 7.28 2.08
CA ALA A 22 -15.92 6.73 1.64
C ALA A 22 -14.72 7.57 2.12
N LEU A 23 -14.84 8.90 2.08
CA LEU A 23 -13.80 9.81 2.57
C LEU A 23 -13.72 9.83 4.09
N ALA A 24 -14.87 9.78 4.78
CA ALA A 24 -14.91 9.62 6.23
C ALA A 24 -14.24 8.32 6.69
N ALA A 25 -14.50 7.21 5.99
CA ALA A 25 -13.82 5.94 6.24
C ALA A 25 -12.30 6.04 5.98
N LEU A 26 -11.89 6.70 4.91
CA LEU A 26 -10.47 6.96 4.61
C LEU A 26 -9.79 7.77 5.74
N GLY A 27 -10.44 8.83 6.22
CA GLY A 27 -9.96 9.65 7.33
C GLY A 27 -9.79 8.86 8.63
N LYS A 28 -10.70 7.92 8.92
CA LYS A 28 -10.56 6.99 10.05
C LYS A 28 -9.35 6.08 9.88
N THR A 29 -9.18 5.47 8.71
CA THR A 29 -8.03 4.60 8.41
C THR A 29 -6.72 5.36 8.53
N PHE A 30 -6.57 6.52 7.89
CA PHE A 30 -5.35 7.30 8.02
C PHE A 30 -5.11 7.81 9.45
N GLY A 31 -6.17 8.08 10.20
CA GLY A 31 -6.08 8.40 11.63
C GLY A 31 -5.49 7.26 12.47
N GLN A 32 -5.85 6.01 12.17
CA GLN A 32 -5.30 4.81 12.82
C GLN A 32 -3.81 4.59 12.46
N TRP A 33 -3.42 4.91 11.23
CA TRP A 33 -2.06 4.68 10.70
C TRP A 33 -1.17 5.94 10.70
N LYS A 34 -1.59 7.01 11.38
CA LYS A 34 -0.96 8.33 11.30
C LYS A 34 0.52 8.31 11.70
N GLU A 35 0.89 7.47 12.66
CA GLU A 35 2.26 7.40 13.14
C GLU A 35 3.19 6.75 12.12
N GLU A 36 2.76 5.65 11.51
CA GLU A 36 3.48 4.93 10.46
C GLU A 36 3.69 5.82 9.24
N ILE A 37 2.63 6.53 8.83
CA ILE A 37 2.67 7.49 7.72
C ILE A 37 3.73 8.58 8.00
N VAL A 38 3.70 9.18 9.20
CA VAL A 38 4.67 10.22 9.58
C VAL A 38 6.08 9.64 9.75
N ARG A 39 6.24 8.40 10.21
CA ARG A 39 7.53 7.69 10.27
C ARG A 39 8.12 7.52 8.86
N MET A 40 7.29 7.20 7.87
CA MET A 40 7.73 7.03 6.48
C MET A 40 8.36 8.31 5.90
N TRP A 41 7.92 9.50 6.33
CA TRP A 41 8.49 10.78 5.87
C TRP A 41 9.98 10.97 6.20
N ARG A 42 10.54 10.16 7.09
CA ARG A 42 11.99 10.17 7.39
C ARG A 42 12.81 9.46 6.31
N PHE A 43 12.18 8.63 5.49
CA PHE A 43 12.84 7.79 4.50
C PHE A 43 12.52 8.29 3.08
N ARG A 44 13.48 8.14 2.17
CA ARG A 44 13.28 8.38 0.72
C ARG A 44 13.05 7.07 -0.04
N LYS A 45 12.48 6.06 0.60
CA LYS A 45 12.24 4.76 -0.03
C LYS A 45 10.98 4.84 -0.89
N SER A 46 11.06 4.34 -2.12
CA SER A 46 9.91 4.18 -2.99
C SER A 46 9.39 2.74 -2.92
N ASN A 47 8.11 2.56 -3.26
CA ASN A 47 7.49 1.23 -3.36
C ASN A 47 7.84 0.50 -4.67
N GLY A 48 8.77 1.03 -5.47
CA GLY A 48 9.03 0.55 -6.83
C GLY A 48 9.54 -0.89 -6.91
N ILE A 49 10.36 -1.32 -5.94
CA ILE A 49 10.84 -2.72 -5.87
C ILE A 49 9.66 -3.67 -5.60
N THR A 50 8.84 -3.37 -4.59
CA THR A 50 7.66 -4.15 -4.23
C THR A 50 6.67 -4.23 -5.40
N GLU A 51 6.42 -3.11 -6.08
CA GLU A 51 5.55 -3.06 -7.25
C GLU A 51 6.13 -3.84 -8.43
N GLY A 52 7.46 -3.81 -8.61
CA GLY A 52 8.18 -4.64 -9.58
C GLY A 52 7.94 -6.12 -9.34
N PHE A 53 8.06 -6.58 -8.09
CA PHE A 53 7.75 -7.96 -7.71
C PHE A 53 6.28 -8.31 -7.92
N HIS A 54 5.35 -7.45 -7.48
CA HIS A 54 3.91 -7.66 -7.71
C HIS A 54 3.58 -7.78 -9.20
N ARG A 55 4.19 -6.96 -10.05
CA ARG A 55 4.02 -7.03 -11.50
C ARG A 55 4.54 -8.35 -12.06
N LYS A 56 5.72 -8.80 -11.61
CA LYS A 56 6.32 -10.08 -12.02
C LYS A 56 5.45 -11.25 -11.60
N MET A 57 4.95 -11.25 -10.37
CA MET A 57 4.00 -12.25 -9.85
C MET A 57 2.71 -12.32 -10.68
N LYS A 58 2.09 -11.17 -10.98
CA LYS A 58 0.92 -11.10 -11.88
C LYS A 58 1.23 -11.62 -13.29
N LEU A 59 2.42 -11.37 -13.82
CA LEU A 59 2.84 -11.90 -15.12
C LEU A 59 2.96 -13.44 -15.08
N ILE A 60 3.52 -14.01 -14.01
CA ILE A 60 3.61 -15.46 -13.82
C ILE A 60 2.21 -16.10 -13.82
N GLN A 61 1.25 -15.50 -13.12
CA GLN A 61 -0.14 -15.95 -13.14
C GLN A 61 -0.78 -15.87 -14.52
N ARG A 62 -0.62 -14.74 -15.23
CA ARG A 62 -1.17 -14.57 -16.57
C ARG A 62 -0.58 -15.55 -17.59
N ARG A 63 0.73 -15.78 -17.57
CA ARG A 63 1.40 -16.75 -18.45
C ARG A 63 0.97 -18.20 -18.19
N ALA A 64 0.55 -18.50 -16.96
CA ALA A 64 0.03 -19.82 -16.60
C ALA A 64 -1.48 -19.96 -16.83
N TYR A 65 -2.18 -18.89 -17.24
CA TYR A 65 -3.64 -18.82 -17.28
C TYR A 65 -4.30 -19.16 -15.92
N GLY A 66 -3.64 -18.74 -14.84
CA GLY A 66 -4.04 -19.03 -13.46
C GLY A 66 -3.38 -20.28 -12.88
N PHE A 67 -3.43 -20.40 -11.55
CA PHE A 67 -2.96 -21.58 -10.83
C PHE A 67 -4.11 -22.16 -10.03
N ARG A 68 -4.36 -23.46 -10.18
CA ARG A 68 -5.31 -24.20 -9.32
C ARG A 68 -4.71 -24.57 -7.97
N ASN A 69 -3.40 -24.86 -7.93
CA ASN A 69 -2.66 -25.22 -6.73
C ASN A 69 -1.73 -24.07 -6.31
N PHE A 70 -1.88 -23.60 -5.07
CA PHE A 70 -1.07 -22.52 -4.51
C PHE A 70 0.42 -22.87 -4.39
N GLU A 71 0.77 -24.12 -4.07
CA GLU A 71 2.18 -24.53 -3.94
C GLU A 71 2.93 -24.47 -5.27
N ASN A 72 2.25 -24.75 -6.39
CA ASN A 72 2.82 -24.58 -7.73
C ASN A 72 3.07 -23.10 -8.05
N TYR A 73 2.13 -22.23 -7.67
CA TYR A 73 2.31 -20.77 -7.78
C TYR A 73 3.48 -20.30 -6.93
N ARG A 74 3.53 -20.70 -5.65
CA ARG A 74 4.58 -20.35 -4.69
C ARG A 74 5.96 -20.77 -5.19
N THR A 75 6.07 -21.99 -5.71
CA THR A 75 7.33 -22.51 -6.28
C THR A 75 7.80 -21.66 -7.45
N ARG A 76 6.90 -21.31 -8.39
CA ARG A 76 7.25 -20.42 -9.51
C ARG A 76 7.62 -19.01 -9.07
N VAL A 77 6.94 -18.44 -8.08
CA VAL A 77 7.29 -17.13 -7.54
C VAL A 77 8.69 -17.18 -6.89
N ARG A 78 9.02 -18.22 -6.12
CA ARG A 78 10.36 -18.38 -5.55
C ARG A 78 11.44 -18.47 -6.62
N VAL A 79 11.24 -19.31 -7.64
CA VAL A 79 12.26 -19.48 -8.69
C VAL A 79 12.41 -18.22 -9.55
N LEU A 80 11.31 -17.53 -9.84
CA LEU A 80 11.31 -16.44 -10.81
C LEU A 80 11.44 -15.06 -10.18
N CYS A 81 11.05 -14.85 -8.92
CA CYS A 81 11.11 -13.54 -8.26
C CYS A 81 12.21 -13.43 -7.20
N CYS A 82 13.04 -14.44 -7.00
CA CYS A 82 14.27 -14.32 -6.21
C CYS A 82 15.39 -13.62 -6.98
#